data_AF-A0A3M1RUW4-F1
#
_entry.id   AF-A0A3M1RUW4-F1
#
_cell.length_a   1.000
_cell.length_b   1.000
_cell.length_c   1.000
_cell.angle_alpha   90.00
_cell.angle_beta   90.00
_cell.angle_gamma   90.00
#
_symmetry.space_group_name_H-M   'P 1'
#
loop_
_entity.id
_entity.type
_entity.pdbx_description
1 polymer ?
#
loop_
_entity_poly.entity_id
_entity_poly.type
_entity_poly.pdbx_seq_one_letter_code
_entity_poly.pdbx_strand_id
1 'polypeptide(L)'
;MSRPCARLTTIEELREYVYHTLCEHDFLQPDYFPMTERMLFRKGKPCGIFFCVHGPRAVKLTAIWETERNQILFYGSTGERFMVVQLAESPALQEPAVHAA
;
A
#
# COMPACT_ATOMS: atom_id res chain seq x y z
N MET A 1 13.40 19.15 3.46
CA MET A 1 12.98 17.88 4.09
C MET A 1 13.15 16.78 3.04
N SER A 2 14.16 15.92 3.18
CA SER A 2 14.40 14.82 2.23
C SER A 2 13.20 13.89 2.23
N ARG A 3 12.60 13.68 1.06
CA ARG A 3 11.57 12.66 0.89
C ARG A 3 12.21 11.28 1.10
N PRO A 4 11.66 10.41 1.96
CA PRO A 4 12.15 9.03 2.05
C PRO A 4 11.98 8.38 0.68
N CYS A 5 13.10 7.86 0.17
CA CYS A 5 13.24 7.23 -1.13
C CYS A 5 13.45 5.73 -0.88
N ALA A 6 12.39 4.94 -1.00
CA ALA A 6 12.48 3.48 -0.86
C ALA A 6 12.69 2.84 -2.24
N ARG A 7 13.56 1.81 -2.30
CA ARG A 7 13.73 0.97 -3.49
C ARG A 7 12.94 -0.31 -3.25
N LEU A 8 11.75 -0.38 -3.80
CA LEU A 8 10.87 -1.55 -3.73
C LEU A 8 10.67 -2.02 -5.16
N THR A 9 11.27 -3.16 -5.49
CA THR A 9 11.35 -3.68 -6.86
C THR A 9 10.25 -4.69 -7.16
N THR A 10 9.68 -5.31 -6.12
CA THR A 10 8.61 -6.29 -6.23
C THR A 10 7.35 -5.87 -5.45
N ILE A 11 6.21 -6.46 -5.81
CA ILE A 11 4.95 -6.25 -5.10
C ILE A 11 4.99 -6.84 -3.68
N GLU A 12 5.77 -7.91 -3.47
CA GLU A 12 5.98 -8.49 -2.14
C GLU A 12 6.72 -7.52 -1.23
N GLU A 13 7.85 -6.95 -1.70
CA GLU A 13 8.60 -5.93 -0.94
C GLU A 13 7.72 -4.71 -0.63
N LEU A 14 6.87 -4.31 -1.59
CA LEU A 14 5.90 -3.24 -1.38
C LEU A 14 4.88 -3.60 -0.28
N ARG A 15 4.37 -4.83 -0.32
CA ARG A 15 3.40 -5.34 0.65
C ARG A 15 4.01 -5.38 2.05
N GLU A 16 5.18 -5.98 2.21
CA GLU A 16 5.89 -6.07 3.48
C GLU A 16 6.20 -4.69 4.03
N TYR A 17 6.73 -3.79 3.20
CA TYR A 17 7.04 -2.42 3.59
C TYR A 17 5.79 -1.68 4.09
N VAL A 18 4.68 -1.77 3.34
CA VAL A 18 3.41 -1.14 3.72
C VAL A 18 2.89 -1.73 5.03
N TYR A 19 2.90 -3.05 5.17
CA TYR A 19 2.43 -3.74 6.36
C TYR A 19 3.18 -3.30 7.62
N HIS A 20 4.51 -3.39 7.59
CA HIS A 20 5.35 -3.00 8.72
C HIS A 20 5.15 -1.53 9.07
N THR A 21 5.10 -0.65 8.08
CA THR A 21 4.90 0.78 8.29
C THR A 21 3.57 1.09 8.98
N LEU A 22 2.48 0.44 8.57
CA LEU A 22 1.16 0.61 9.19
C LEU A 22 1.14 0.04 10.61
N CYS A 23 1.76 -1.13 10.82
CA CYS A 23 1.85 -1.72 12.15
C CYS A 23 2.68 -0.86 13.12
N GLU A 24 3.81 -0.31 12.66
CA GLU A 24 4.65 0.58 13.47
C GLU A 24 3.93 1.88 13.87
N HIS A 25 3.11 2.46 12.96
CA HIS A 25 2.41 3.72 13.23
C HIS A 25 1.41 3.64 14.41
N ASP A 26 0.63 2.57 14.46
CA ASP A 26 -0.41 2.35 15.47
C ASP A 26 -0.01 1.33 16.55
N PHE A 27 1.28 1.00 16.65
CA PHE A 27 1.83 0.05 17.61
C PHE A 27 1.12 -1.33 17.58
N LEU A 28 0.71 -1.77 16.38
CA LEU A 28 0.16 -3.10 16.19
C LEU A 28 1.29 -4.13 16.17
N GLN A 29 1.04 -5.31 16.76
CA GLN A 29 1.96 -6.42 16.60
C GLN A 29 1.92 -6.93 15.15
N PRO A 30 3.08 -6.97 14.46
CA PRO A 30 3.20 -7.64 13.16
C PRO A 30 2.77 -9.11 13.28
N ASP A 31 2.30 -9.69 12.17
CA ASP A 31 1.82 -11.08 12.04
C ASP A 31 0.53 -11.40 12.79
N TYR A 32 -0.01 -10.47 13.59
CA TYR A 32 -1.22 -10.68 14.38
C TYR A 32 -2.50 -10.21 13.66
N PHE A 33 -2.36 -9.31 12.69
CA PHE A 33 -3.47 -8.68 11.99
C PHE A 33 -3.42 -8.96 10.49
N PRO A 34 -4.52 -9.41 9.88
CA PRO A 34 -4.55 -9.67 8.45
C PRO A 34 -4.51 -8.35 7.66
N MET A 35 -3.86 -8.40 6.51
CA MET A 35 -3.89 -7.33 5.53
C MET A 35 -4.62 -7.81 4.27
N THR A 36 -5.54 -6.98 3.78
CA THR A 36 -6.19 -7.17 2.48
C THR A 36 -5.61 -6.21 1.47
N GLU A 37 -5.45 -6.67 0.24
CA GLU A 37 -5.02 -5.85 -0.89
C GLU A 37 -6.07 -5.83 -2.01
N ARG A 38 -6.17 -4.70 -2.69
CA ARG A 38 -7.08 -4.52 -3.82
C ARG A 38 -6.39 -3.72 -4.92
N MET A 39 -6.37 -4.28 -6.12
CA MET A 39 -5.88 -3.56 -7.30
C MET A 39 -6.84 -2.42 -7.67
N LEU A 40 -6.27 -1.24 -7.91
CA LEU A 40 -6.99 -0.05 -8.34
C LEU A 40 -6.90 0.07 -9.86
N PHE A 41 -8.02 0.42 -10.49
CA PHE A 41 -8.11 0.59 -11.93
C PHE A 41 -8.60 1.99 -12.26
N ARG A 42 -7.93 2.63 -13.23
CA ARG A 42 -8.32 3.91 -13.79
C ARG A 42 -8.47 3.77 -15.30
N LYS A 43 -9.68 4.03 -15.82
CA LYS A 43 -10.01 3.85 -17.25
C LYS A 43 -9.64 2.44 -17.77
N GLY A 44 -9.86 1.41 -16.95
CA GLY A 44 -9.56 0.02 -17.29
C GLY A 44 -8.09 -0.39 -17.17
N LYS A 45 -7.18 0.50 -16.78
CA LYS A 45 -5.75 0.19 -16.58
C LYS A 45 -5.41 0.10 -15.09
N PRO A 46 -4.57 -0.85 -14.65
CA PRO A 46 -4.09 -0.89 -13.27
C PRO A 46 -3.30 0.38 -12.96
N CYS A 47 -3.68 1.08 -11.90
CA CYS A 47 -3.08 2.36 -11.52
C CYS A 47 -2.51 2.37 -10.09
N GLY A 48 -2.60 1.25 -9.37
CA GLY A 48 -2.14 1.17 -8.00
C GLY A 48 -2.71 0.00 -7.22
N ILE A 49 -2.37 -0.04 -5.93
CA ILE A 49 -2.84 -1.04 -4.98
C ILE A 49 -3.30 -0.33 -3.71
N PHE A 50 -4.48 -0.68 -3.25
CA PHE A 50 -5.00 -0.32 -1.94
C PHE A 50 -4.71 -1.43 -0.95
N PHE A 51 -4.08 -1.09 0.17
CA PHE A 51 -3.80 -1.99 1.28
C PHE A 51 -4.63 -1.58 2.49
N CYS A 52 -5.12 -2.56 3.25
CA CYS A 52 -5.87 -2.33 4.48
C CYS A 52 -5.49 -3.38 5.52
N VAL A 53 -4.88 -2.94 6.62
CA VAL A 53 -4.63 -3.75 7.81
C VAL A 53 -5.83 -3.65 8.74
N HIS A 54 -6.35 -4.79 9.17
CA HIS A 54 -7.54 -4.88 10.02
C HIS A 54 -7.11 -5.06 11.47
N GLY A 55 -7.07 -3.94 12.20
CA GLY A 55 -6.71 -3.90 13.61
C GLY A 55 -7.84 -4.31 14.55
N PRO A 56 -7.58 -4.31 15.86
CA PRO A 56 -8.58 -4.63 16.87
C PRO A 56 -9.66 -3.55 16.93
N ARG A 57 -10.87 -3.90 17.39
CA ARG A 57 -12.00 -2.95 17.61
C ARG A 57 -12.39 -2.17 16.34
N ALA A 58 -12.31 -2.81 15.17
CA ALA A 58 -12.63 -2.24 13.87
C ALA A 58 -11.72 -1.08 13.40
N VAL A 59 -10.52 -0.97 13.98
CA VAL A 59 -9.47 -0.08 13.45
C VAL A 59 -9.07 -0.53 12.05
N LYS A 60 -8.99 0.42 11.12
CA LYS A 60 -8.52 0.19 9.76
C LYS A 60 -7.40 1.15 9.45
N LEU A 61 -6.24 0.59 9.15
CA LEU A 61 -5.08 1.34 8.69
C LEU A 61 -4.90 1.07 7.23
N THR A 62 -4.75 2.12 6.43
CA THR A 62 -4.79 1.97 4.98
C THR A 62 -3.60 2.63 4.31
N ALA A 63 -3.19 2.07 3.20
CA ALA A 63 -2.20 2.68 2.35
C ALA A 63 -2.60 2.54 0.88
N ILE A 64 -2.21 3.52 0.07
CA ILE A 64 -2.43 3.51 -1.37
C ILE A 64 -1.09 3.69 -2.03
N TRP A 65 -0.65 2.69 -2.77
CA TRP A 65 0.41 2.87 -3.75
C TRP A 65 -0.22 3.26 -5.09
N GLU A 66 0.25 4.35 -5.68
CA GLU A 66 -0.15 4.78 -7.02
C GLU A 66 1.02 4.70 -8.00
N THR A 67 0.76 4.24 -9.22
CA THR A 67 1.79 4.07 -10.24
C THR A 67 2.14 5.36 -10.98
N GLU A 68 1.21 6.31 -11.08
CA GLU A 68 1.41 7.54 -11.87
C GLU A 68 2.54 8.41 -11.29
N ARG A 69 2.57 8.60 -9.97
CA ARG A 69 3.67 9.30 -9.28
C ARG A 69 4.65 8.36 -8.58
N ASN A 70 4.43 7.06 -8.66
CA ASN A 70 5.19 6.03 -7.96
C ASN A 70 5.42 6.36 -6.47
N GLN A 71 4.33 6.60 -5.76
CA GLN A 71 4.39 6.99 -4.34
C GLN A 71 3.36 6.21 -3.54
N ILE A 72 3.66 6.04 -2.25
CA ILE A 72 2.77 5.41 -1.28
C ILE A 72 2.21 6.51 -0.38
N LEU A 73 0.89 6.50 -0.23
CA LEU A 73 0.14 7.39 0.65
C LEU A 73 -0.36 6.56 1.84
N PHE A 74 0.03 6.94 3.06
CA PHE A 74 -0.36 6.24 4.27
C PHE A 74 -1.42 7.02 5.04
N TYR A 75 -2.45 6.30 5.49
CA TYR A 75 -3.59 6.85 6.21
C TYR A 75 -3.77 6.15 7.55
N GLY A 76 -3.96 6.96 8.59
CA GLY A 76 -4.17 6.51 9.95
C GLY A 76 -5.59 6.02 10.19
N SER A 77 -5.86 5.61 11.42
CA SER A 77 -7.16 5.05 11.83
C SER A 77 -8.32 6.05 11.75
N THR A 78 -8.05 7.36 11.68
CA THR A 78 -9.09 8.40 11.49
C THR A 78 -9.24 8.84 10.03
N GLY A 79 -8.48 8.24 9.11
CA GLY A 79 -8.48 8.58 7.68
C GLY A 79 -7.60 9.79 7.33
N GLU A 80 -6.84 10.30 8.29
CA GLU A 80 -5.83 11.33 8.08
C GLU A 80 -4.61 10.76 7.37
N ARG A 81 -4.03 11.54 6.45
CA ARG A 81 -2.77 11.16 5.81
C ARG A 81 -1.61 11.55 6.70
N PHE A 82 -0.88 10.57 7.23
CA PHE A 82 0.24 10.82 8.13
C PHE A 82 1.61 10.74 7.43
N MET A 83 1.72 10.02 6.30
CA MET A 83 3.00 9.87 5.60
C MET A 83 2.83 9.72 4.09
N VAL A 84 3.86 10.16 3.36
CA VAL A 84 4.03 9.93 1.92
C VAL A 84 5.46 9.45 1.67
N VAL A 85 5.59 8.34 0.94
CA VAL A 85 6.87 7.75 0.56
C VAL A 85 7.00 7.77 -0.94
N GLN A 86 8.10 8.34 -1.45
CA GLN A 86 8.42 8.29 -2.87
C GLN A 86 9.22 7.02 -3.13
N LEU A 87 8.81 6.22 -4.12
CA LEU A 87 9.60 5.08 -4.54
C LEU A 87 10.59 5.51 -5.62
N ALA A 88 11.84 5.03 -5.51
CA ALA A 88 12.88 5.27 -6.51
C ALA A 88 12.63 4.45 -7.78
N GLU A 89 12.06 3.26 -7.60
CA GLU A 89 11.75 2.28 -8.64
C GLU A 89 10.32 1.79 -8.42
N SER A 90 9.60 1.52 -9.50
CA SER A 90 8.21 1.04 -9.42
C SER A 90 8.19 -0.48 -9.59
N PRO A 91 7.53 -1.25 -8.71
CA PRO A 91 7.28 -2.65 -9.01
C PRO A 91 6.36 -2.80 -10.22
N ALA A 92 6.56 -3.84 -11.01
CA ALA A 92 5.74 -4.10 -12.19
C ALA A 92 4.35 -4.60 -11.77
N LEU A 93 3.31 -3.82 -12.08
CA LEU A 93 1.91 -4.28 -11.99
C LEU A 93 1.59 -5.12 -13.22
N GLN A 94 1.55 -6.44 -13.05
CA GLN A 94 1.02 -7.33 -14.08
C GLN A 94 -0.51 -7.18 -14.10
N GLU A 95 -1.06 -6.92 -15.28
CA GLU A 95 -2.50 -6.95 -15.52
C GLU A 95 -3.03 -8.35 -15.16
N PRO A 96 -4.13 -8.47 -14.40
CA PRO A 96 -4.77 -9.77 -14.25
C PRO A 96 -5.14 -10.25 -15.65
N ALA A 97 -4.70 -11.46 -16.01
CA ALA A 97 -5.04 -12.08 -17.28
C ALA A 97 -6.56 -12.07 -17.43
N VAL A 98 -7.06 -11.21 -18.31
CA VAL A 98 -8.47 -11.13 -18.65
C VAL A 98 -8.83 -12.44 -19.36
N HIS A 99 -9.34 -13.42 -18.61
CA HIS A 99 -10.15 -14.46 -19.22
C HIS A 99 -11.46 -13.80 -19.66
N ALA A 100 -11.49 -13.43 -20.95
CA ALA A 100 -12.71 -13.18 -21.68
C ALA A 100 -13.58 -14.45 -21.62
N ALA A 101 -14.81 -14.29 -21.12
CA ALA A 101 -15.89 -15.24 -21.26
C ALA A 101 -16.99 -14.59 -22.09
#